data_AF-A0A034V2L9-F1
#
_entry.id   AF-A0A034V2L9-F1
#
_cell.length_a   1.000
_cell.length_b   1.000
_cell.length_c   1.000
_cell.angle_alpha   90.00
_cell.angle_beta   90.00
_cell.angle_gamma   90.00
#
_symmetry.space_group_name_H-M   'P 1'
#
loop_
_entity.id
_entity.type
_entity.pdbx_description
1 polymer ?
#
loop_
_entity_poly.entity_id
_entity_poly.type
_entity_poly.pdbx_seq_one_letter_code
_entity_poly.pdbx_strand_id
1 'polypeptide(L)'
;IIFASIVNFNEMYDESYLGGKEYLRVLNELIGDFDELLSRPEFHCVEKIKTIGSTFMAASGLDPSHRGEKHEHIHALMEFAIAMQEVVDAFNKDLLEFNLILRIGMNIGDVTAGVIGTSKLHYDIWGDAVNVASRMDST
;
A
#
# COMPACT_ATOMS: atom_id res chain seq x y z
N ILE A 1 -8.55 4.42 4.46
CA ILE A 1 -7.97 3.13 4.00
C ILE A 1 -7.57 3.30 2.55
N ILE A 2 -6.39 2.79 2.16
CA ILE A 2 -5.93 2.74 0.77
C ILE A 2 -5.55 1.31 0.38
N PHE A 3 -5.83 0.98 -0.87
CA PHE A 3 -5.28 -0.16 -1.60
C PHE A 3 -4.53 0.41 -2.79
N ALA A 4 -3.24 0.10 -2.89
CA ALA A 4 -2.35 0.62 -3.90
C ALA A 4 -1.76 -0.56 -4.70
N SER A 5 -2.25 -0.79 -5.91
CA SER A 5 -1.96 -1.98 -6.72
C SER A 5 -1.15 -1.64 -7.97
N ILE A 6 -0.10 -2.42 -8.22
CA ILE A 6 0.60 -2.38 -9.52
C ILE A 6 -0.18 -3.21 -10.54
N VAL A 7 -0.78 -2.52 -11.51
CA VAL A 7 -1.76 -3.09 -12.44
C VAL A 7 -1.12 -4.04 -13.45
N ASN A 8 0.02 -3.65 -14.02
CA ASN A 8 0.68 -4.35 -15.11
C ASN A 8 1.85 -5.24 -14.63
N PHE A 9 1.94 -5.56 -13.34
CA PHE A 9 3.01 -6.41 -12.82
C PHE A 9 3.03 -7.81 -13.46
N ASN A 10 1.86 -8.35 -13.79
CA ASN A 10 1.74 -9.65 -14.46
C ASN A 10 2.30 -9.65 -15.90
N GLU A 11 2.33 -8.50 -16.57
CA GLU A 11 2.93 -8.37 -17.91
C GLU A 11 4.46 -8.38 -17.82
N MET A 12 5.00 -7.92 -16.69
CA MET A 12 6.42 -7.96 -16.39
C MET A 12 6.87 -9.38 -16.02
N TYR A 13 6.04 -10.12 -15.27
CA TYR A 13 6.41 -11.38 -14.66
C TYR A 13 6.62 -12.51 -15.68
N ASP A 14 7.83 -13.10 -15.69
CA ASP A 14 8.16 -14.31 -16.43
C ASP A 14 8.82 -15.36 -15.51
N GLU A 15 8.10 -16.45 -15.22
CA GLU A 15 8.60 -17.54 -14.40
C GLU A 15 9.73 -18.33 -15.06
N SER A 16 9.79 -18.33 -16.41
CA SER A 16 10.82 -19.05 -17.15
C SER A 16 12.21 -18.44 -16.96
N TYR A 17 12.28 -17.15 -16.63
CA TYR A 17 13.52 -16.43 -16.35
C TYR A 17 13.86 -16.46 -14.86
N LEU A 18 14.95 -17.17 -14.51
CA LEU A 18 15.45 -17.32 -13.14
C LEU A 18 14.38 -17.75 -12.10
N GLY A 19 13.34 -18.44 -12.55
CA GLY A 19 12.23 -18.87 -11.68
C GLY A 19 11.39 -17.71 -11.14
N GLY A 20 11.32 -16.59 -11.87
CA GLY A 20 10.55 -15.40 -11.48
C GLY A 20 11.15 -14.58 -10.33
N LYS A 21 12.31 -14.99 -9.78
CA LYS A 21 12.91 -14.37 -8.59
C LYS A 21 13.30 -12.91 -8.77
N GLU A 22 13.78 -12.55 -9.96
CA GLU A 22 14.19 -11.17 -10.25
C GLU A 22 13.00 -10.21 -10.20
N TYR A 23 11.82 -10.63 -10.68
CA TYR A 23 10.61 -9.81 -10.61
C TYR A 23 10.14 -9.62 -9.17
N LEU A 24 10.24 -10.67 -8.34
CA LEU A 24 9.97 -10.55 -6.91
C LEU A 24 10.96 -9.63 -6.19
N ARG A 25 12.23 -9.58 -6.65
CA ARG A 25 13.23 -8.63 -6.14
C ARG A 25 12.84 -7.19 -6.46
N VAL A 26 12.44 -6.91 -7.71
CA VAL A 26 11.92 -5.60 -8.13
C VAL A 26 10.71 -5.20 -7.30
N LEU A 27 9.74 -6.12 -7.12
CA LEU A 27 8.57 -5.86 -6.29
C LEU A 27 8.96 -5.55 -4.84
N ASN A 28 9.91 -6.31 -4.28
CA ASN A 28 10.38 -6.09 -2.92
C ASN A 28 11.09 -4.73 -2.76
N GLU A 29 11.84 -4.30 -3.77
CA GLU A 29 12.49 -2.97 -3.80
C GLU A 29 11.44 -1.86 -3.79
N LEU A 30 10.45 -1.93 -4.68
CA LEU A 30 9.37 -0.94 -4.73
C LEU A 30 8.55 -0.89 -3.42
N ILE A 31 8.22 -2.06 -2.85
CA ILE A 31 7.52 -2.11 -1.55
C ILE A 31 8.41 -1.55 -0.44
N GLY A 32 9.73 -1.74 -0.53
CA GLY A 32 10.72 -1.14 0.36
C GLY A 32 10.69 0.38 0.30
N ASP A 33 10.60 0.97 -0.89
CA ASP A 33 10.52 2.42 -1.07
C ASP A 33 9.22 3.00 -0.46
N PHE A 34 8.10 2.27 -0.57
CA PHE A 34 6.86 2.64 0.14
C PHE A 34 6.99 2.51 1.66
N ASP A 35 7.73 1.52 2.16
CA ASP A 35 8.02 1.38 3.59
C ASP A 35 8.93 2.51 4.10
N GLU A 36 9.90 2.96 3.30
CA GLU A 36 10.71 4.14 3.60
C GLU A 36 9.85 5.41 3.63
N LEU A 37 8.88 5.54 2.72
CA LEU A 37 7.93 6.64 2.73
C LEU A 37 7.18 6.70 4.08
N LEU A 38 6.71 5.57 4.61
CA LEU A 38 6.04 5.52 5.92
C LEU A 38 6.93 5.92 7.10
N SER A 39 8.25 5.86 6.95
CA SER A 39 9.18 6.28 8.01
C SER A 39 9.26 7.81 8.18
N ARG A 40 8.72 8.58 7.22
CA ARG A 40 8.76 10.04 7.27
C ARG A 40 7.83 10.58 8.37
N PRO A 41 8.24 11.65 9.09
CA PRO A 41 7.45 12.21 10.18
C PRO A 41 6.03 12.63 9.77
N GLU A 42 5.84 13.16 8.55
CA GLU A 42 4.52 13.57 8.06
C GLU A 42 3.51 12.41 7.89
N PHE A 43 3.98 11.17 7.82
CA PHE A 43 3.14 9.97 7.64
C PHE A 43 3.05 9.11 8.91
N HIS A 44 3.42 9.64 10.07
CA HIS A 44 3.43 8.91 11.35
C HIS A 44 2.06 8.30 11.74
N CYS A 45 0.95 8.82 11.19
CA CYS A 45 -0.40 8.35 11.45
C CYS A 45 -0.91 7.35 10.40
N VAL A 46 -0.08 6.99 9.41
CA VAL A 46 -0.36 5.99 8.39
C VAL A 46 0.30 4.68 8.79
N GLU A 47 -0.49 3.61 8.84
CA GLU A 47 -0.05 2.29 9.22
C GLU A 47 -0.21 1.33 8.04
N LYS A 48 0.87 0.62 7.70
CA LYS A 48 0.81 -0.52 6.79
C LYS A 48 0.07 -1.66 7.46
N ILE A 49 -0.93 -2.21 6.77
CA ILE A 49 -1.65 -3.40 7.24
C ILE A 49 -0.94 -4.65 6.75
N LYS A 50 -0.76 -4.76 5.42
CA LYS A 50 -0.12 -5.89 4.76
C LYS A 50 0.14 -5.59 3.29
N THR A 51 0.94 -6.46 2.68
CA THR A 51 1.10 -6.55 1.23
C THR A 51 0.40 -7.83 0.75
N ILE A 52 -0.39 -7.72 -0.30
CA ILE A 52 -1.17 -8.82 -0.90
C ILE A 52 -0.80 -8.91 -2.38
N GLY A 53 0.13 -9.80 -2.72
CA GLY A 53 0.68 -9.84 -4.09
C GLY A 53 1.38 -8.52 -4.43
N SER A 54 0.94 -7.85 -5.50
CA SER A 54 1.42 -6.53 -5.91
C SER A 54 0.64 -5.36 -5.30
N THR A 55 -0.26 -5.63 -4.34
CA THR A 55 -1.09 -4.62 -3.67
C THR A 55 -0.54 -4.27 -2.30
N PHE A 56 -0.30 -2.99 -2.07
CA PHE A 56 0.05 -2.41 -0.78
C PHE A 56 -1.21 -1.89 -0.08
N MET A 57 -1.47 -2.37 1.14
CA MET A 57 -2.64 -1.97 1.94
C MET A 57 -2.19 -1.17 3.15
N ALA A 58 -2.74 0.04 3.30
CA ALA A 58 -2.49 0.90 4.44
C ALA A 58 -3.75 1.60 4.93
N ALA A 59 -3.75 2.06 6.17
CA ALA A 59 -4.83 2.84 6.74
C ALA A 59 -4.29 3.88 7.71
N SER A 60 -5.08 4.91 7.99
CA SER A 60 -4.73 5.95 8.94
C SER A 60 -5.84 6.13 9.98
N GLY A 61 -5.47 6.68 11.13
CA GLY A 61 -6.42 6.94 12.22
C GLY A 61 -6.86 5.66 12.97
N LEU A 62 -6.04 4.61 12.92
CA LEU A 62 -6.26 3.38 13.70
C LEU A 62 -5.83 3.57 15.16
N ASP A 63 -4.70 4.25 15.40
CA ASP A 63 -4.30 4.69 16.74
C ASP A 63 -4.97 6.03 17.11
N PRO A 64 -5.82 6.06 18.16
CA PRO A 64 -6.43 7.29 18.65
C PRO A 64 -5.42 8.36 19.08
N SER A 65 -4.23 7.94 19.53
CA SER A 65 -3.15 8.81 19.99
C SER A 65 -2.51 9.60 18.84
N HIS A 66 -2.55 9.05 17.63
CA HIS A 66 -1.94 9.62 16.43
C HIS A 66 -2.97 10.15 15.42
N ARG A 67 -4.25 10.20 15.80
CA ARG A 67 -5.35 10.61 14.90
C ARG A 67 -5.34 12.13 14.58
N GLY A 68 -4.64 12.93 15.37
CA GLY A 68 -4.59 14.38 15.25
C GLY A 68 -5.94 15.06 15.54
N GLU A 69 -6.08 16.34 15.18
CA GLU A 69 -7.37 17.03 15.25
C GLU A 69 -8.23 16.71 14.01
N LYS A 70 -9.45 16.20 14.25
CA LYS A 70 -10.50 15.91 13.25
C LYS A 70 -10.09 14.94 12.11
N HIS A 71 -9.43 15.47 11.08
CA HIS A 71 -9.25 14.85 9.76
C HIS A 71 -7.80 14.88 9.26
N GLU A 72 -6.85 15.29 10.10
CA GLU A 72 -5.42 15.35 9.75
C GLU A 72 -4.90 14.01 9.23
N HIS A 73 -5.28 12.90 9.87
CA HIS A 73 -4.90 11.56 9.41
C HIS A 73 -5.42 11.22 7.99
N ILE A 74 -6.52 11.84 7.56
CA ILE A 74 -7.09 11.64 6.22
C ILE A 74 -6.26 12.42 5.20
N HIS A 75 -5.86 13.65 5.54
CA HIS A 75 -4.95 14.45 4.72
C HIS A 75 -3.61 13.75 4.55
N ALA A 76 -3.00 13.29 5.64
CA ALA A 76 -1.75 12.53 5.58
C ALA A 76 -1.86 11.27 4.72
N LEU A 77 -3.00 10.56 4.75
CA LEU A 77 -3.23 9.38 3.90
C LEU A 77 -3.37 9.74 2.42
N MET A 78 -3.97 10.90 2.09
CA MET A 78 -4.05 11.39 0.71
C MET A 78 -2.68 11.84 0.19
N GLU A 79 -1.94 12.61 0.99
CA GLU A 79 -0.56 13.02 0.67
C GLU A 79 0.34 11.79 0.50
N PHE A 80 0.18 10.77 1.33
CA PHE A 80 0.89 9.49 1.18
C PHE A 80 0.58 8.83 -0.16
N ALA A 81 -0.69 8.78 -0.58
CA ALA A 81 -1.08 8.23 -1.87
C ALA A 81 -0.48 9.00 -3.06
N ILE A 82 -0.40 10.33 -2.98
CA ILE A 82 0.26 11.16 -4.01
C ILE A 82 1.77 10.85 -4.02
N ALA A 83 2.41 10.80 -2.86
CA ALA A 83 3.83 10.50 -2.77
C ALA A 83 4.17 9.08 -3.25
N MET A 84 3.28 8.10 -3.09
CA MET A 84 3.45 6.77 -3.70
C MET A 84 3.47 6.83 -5.23
N GLN A 85 2.67 7.69 -5.85
CA GLN A 85 2.72 7.90 -7.31
C GLN A 85 4.07 8.47 -7.72
N GLU A 86 4.60 9.45 -6.97
CA GLU A 86 5.91 10.04 -7.24
C GLU A 86 7.06 9.02 -7.08
N VAL A 87 6.96 8.14 -6.09
CA VAL A 87 7.91 7.03 -5.90
C VAL A 87 7.89 6.10 -7.11
N VAL A 88 6.71 5.70 -7.60
CA VAL A 88 6.61 4.85 -8.80
C VAL A 88 7.13 5.57 -10.06
N ASP A 89 6.84 6.86 -10.20
CA ASP A 89 7.37 7.68 -11.31
C ASP A 89 8.90 7.81 -11.26
N ALA A 90 9.48 7.86 -10.06
CA ALA A 90 10.93 7.83 -9.88
C ALA A 90 11.51 6.45 -10.22
N PHE A 91 10.90 5.38 -9.68
CA PHE A 91 11.29 3.99 -9.91
C PHE A 91 11.25 3.63 -11.40
N ASN A 92 10.24 4.11 -12.13
CA ASN A 92 10.10 3.92 -13.58
C ASN A 92 11.23 4.56 -14.40
N LYS A 93 11.96 5.56 -13.87
CA LYS A 93 13.12 6.14 -14.57
C LYS A 93 14.33 5.21 -14.54
N ASP A 94 14.42 4.36 -13.54
CA ASP A 94 15.49 3.37 -13.39
C ASP A 94 15.16 2.06 -14.13
N LEU A 95 13.88 1.81 -14.42
CA LEU A 95 13.44 0.71 -15.26
C LEU A 95 13.67 1.00 -16.75
N LEU A 96 14.38 0.10 -17.43
CA LEU A 96 14.54 0.16 -18.88
C LEU A 96 13.36 -0.51 -19.57
N GLU A 97 12.75 0.19 -20.53
CA GLU A 97 11.73 -0.34 -21.47
C GLU A 97 10.41 -0.81 -20.83
N PHE A 98 10.19 -0.57 -19.53
CA PHE A 98 8.95 -0.93 -18.85
C PHE A 98 8.57 0.11 -17.80
N ASN A 99 7.30 0.50 -17.76
CA ASN A 99 6.76 1.43 -16.75
C ASN A 99 5.71 0.70 -15.92
N LEU A 100 5.90 0.66 -14.61
CA LEU A 100 4.90 0.19 -13.66
C LEU A 100 3.76 1.21 -13.57
N ILE A 101 2.52 0.72 -13.56
CA ILE A 101 1.32 1.54 -13.41
C ILE A 101 0.75 1.29 -12.02
N LEU A 102 0.79 2.31 -11.18
CA LEU A 102 0.16 2.28 -9.86
C LEU A 102 -1.27 2.82 -9.95
N ARG A 103 -2.20 2.06 -9.36
CA ARG A 103 -3.58 2.47 -9.12
C ARG A 103 -3.83 2.47 -7.63
N ILE A 104 -4.56 3.47 -7.15
CA ILE A 104 -4.87 3.60 -5.72
C ILE A 104 -6.37 3.79 -5.54
N GLY A 105 -6.99 2.87 -4.80
CA GLY A 105 -8.36 2.99 -4.31
C GLY A 105 -8.37 3.46 -2.86
N MET A 106 -9.13 4.52 -2.56
CA MET A 106 -9.24 5.08 -1.22
C MET A 106 -10.69 5.14 -0.76
N ASN A 107 -10.92 4.87 0.52
CA ASN A 107 -12.20 5.13 1.17
C ASN A 107 -12.02 5.47 2.66
N ILE A 108 -13.01 6.17 3.22
CA ILE A 108 -13.09 6.58 4.62
C ILE A 108 -14.37 6.00 5.21
N GLY A 109 -14.27 5.45 6.42
CA GLY A 109 -15.41 4.93 7.16
C GLY A 109 -14.97 4.11 8.36
N ASP A 110 -15.94 3.59 9.10
CA ASP A 110 -15.67 2.79 10.29
C ASP A 110 -15.04 1.45 9.94
N VAL A 111 -14.09 1.03 10.78
CA VAL A 111 -13.38 -0.24 10.66
C VAL A 111 -13.21 -0.89 12.02
N THR A 112 -13.11 -2.21 12.01
CA THR A 112 -12.76 -3.03 13.17
C THR A 112 -11.34 -3.54 12.99
N ALA A 113 -10.44 -3.16 13.89
CA ALA A 113 -9.08 -3.70 13.93
C ALA A 113 -9.00 -4.87 14.92
N GLY A 114 -8.14 -5.85 14.65
CA GLY A 114 -7.98 -6.98 15.55
C GLY A 114 -6.75 -7.83 15.21
N VAL A 115 -6.34 -8.64 16.18
CA VAL A 115 -5.24 -9.61 16.03
C VAL A 115 -5.83 -11.02 16.02
N ILE A 116 -5.52 -11.78 14.98
CA ILE A 116 -5.93 -13.19 14.84
C ILE A 116 -4.70 -14.09 14.93
N GLY A 117 -4.88 -15.26 15.56
CA GLY A 117 -3.87 -16.30 15.67
C GLY A 117 -3.30 -16.44 17.06
N THR A 118 -2.68 -17.58 17.34
CA THR A 118 -2.05 -17.89 18.63
C THR A 118 -0.56 -18.18 18.47
N SER A 119 -0.17 -18.95 17.47
CA SER A 119 1.24 -19.23 17.16
C SER A 119 1.87 -18.27 16.14
N LYS A 120 1.05 -17.70 15.26
CA LYS A 120 1.43 -16.66 14.29
C LYS A 120 0.38 -15.56 14.36
N LEU A 121 0.72 -14.46 15.01
CA LEU A 121 -0.17 -13.32 15.16
C LEU A 121 -0.29 -12.57 13.83
N HIS A 122 -1.50 -12.21 13.45
CA HIS A 122 -1.82 -11.43 12.27
C HIS A 122 -2.72 -10.27 12.68
N TYR A 123 -2.20 -9.06 12.63
CA TYR A 123 -2.98 -7.84 12.78
C TYR A 123 -3.64 -7.50 11.44
N ASP A 124 -4.92 -7.17 11.48
CA ASP A 124 -5.70 -6.85 10.27
C ASP A 124 -6.92 -5.97 10.61
N ILE A 125 -7.53 -5.40 9.57
CA ILE A 125 -8.73 -4.55 9.67
C ILE A 125 -9.86 -5.08 8.79
N TRP A 126 -11.10 -5.00 9.29
CA TRP A 126 -12.31 -5.41 8.60
C TRP A 126 -13.37 -4.32 8.63
N GLY A 127 -14.25 -4.30 7.64
CA GLY A 127 -15.39 -3.39 7.59
C GLY A 127 -15.84 -3.11 6.16
N ASP A 128 -17.02 -2.53 6.03
CA ASP A 128 -17.54 -2.14 4.71
C ASP A 128 -16.65 -1.08 4.05
N ALA A 129 -16.05 -0.19 4.85
CA ALA A 129 -15.13 0.82 4.35
C ALA A 129 -13.90 0.21 3.64
N VAL A 130 -13.40 -0.93 4.14
CA VAL A 130 -12.29 -1.69 3.53
C VAL A 130 -12.73 -2.30 2.20
N ASN A 131 -13.92 -2.89 2.15
CA ASN A 131 -14.48 -3.48 0.94
C ASN A 131 -14.69 -2.43 -0.16
N VAL A 132 -15.19 -1.25 0.20
CA VAL A 132 -15.37 -0.14 -0.75
C VAL A 132 -14.02 0.36 -1.27
N ALA A 133 -13.01 0.54 -0.40
CA ALA A 133 -11.66 0.92 -0.85
C ALA A 133 -11.07 -0.12 -1.82
N SER A 134 -11.22 -1.41 -1.51
CA SER A 134 -10.78 -2.50 -2.39
C SER A 134 -11.54 -2.48 -3.73
N ARG A 135 -12.84 -2.18 -3.75
CA ARG A 135 -13.59 -2.03 -5.00
C ARG A 135 -13.10 -0.86 -5.84
N MET A 136 -12.86 0.30 -5.21
CA MET A 136 -12.29 1.49 -5.86
C MET A 136 -10.93 1.19 -6.49
N ASP A 137 -10.11 0.34 -5.87
CA ASP A 137 -8.85 -0.12 -6.45
C ASP A 137 -9.06 -1.17 -7.54
N SER A 138 -10.15 -1.95 -7.54
CA SER A 138 -10.34 -3.01 -8.54
C SER A 138 -10.97 -2.56 -9.86
N THR A 139 -11.76 -1.47 -9.85
CA THR A 139 -12.47 -0.90 -11.01
C THR A 139 -11.58 -0.01 -11.86
#